data_AF-A0A4W5P3Y8-F1
#
_entry.id   AF-A0A4W5P3Y8-F1
#
_cell.length_a   1.000
_cell.length_b   1.000
_cell.length_c   1.000
_cell.angle_alpha   90.00
_cell.angle_beta   90.00
_cell.angle_gamma   90.00
#
_symmetry.space_group_name_H-M   'P 1'
#
loop_
_entity.id
_entity.type
_entity.pdbx_description
1 polymer ?
#
loop_
_entity_poly.entity_id
_entity_poly.type
_entity_poly.pdbx_seq_one_letter_code
_entity_poly.pdbx_strand_id
1 'polypeptide(L)'
;MICGQCRRPPGSAMFELVKAADIKVIAALGDSLTTAIGANATNVLGIPIEFRHVSWSIGGHGSYQDVITLANIVRLFNPNVLGAAPAKTVHGTSAPLSETGFNLAVTGHNTFNLPGQTRHLIDTLRNYEGLNFDEDWKLLTILIGMNDICDYCKDKVLFSVDNYIHYMTNSLEMLMNEVPRMIVNVVQILPMETLRQVQRPTPGCLLQRSFCSCLIKPGADSPELKELVEINLEFQKRLEQLLHSNSFFREDFAVVLQPFMKQADPPRLPNGKIDMTFFTHDCFHFTIKGHEELAKGLWNNMFQPEGGKFMVSSFSDPIELICPPMDHPYIYTRPAKRGQATIPVVPRSAIPTRATLLFPLVVLAGILSWAITALASL
;
A
#
# COMPACT_ATOMS: atom_id res chain seq x y z
N MET A 1 16.06 -10.57 7.26
CA MET A 1 17.08 -9.66 6.71
C MET A 1 17.07 -8.39 7.54
N ILE A 2 18.17 -8.07 8.23
CA ILE A 2 18.30 -6.80 8.95
C ILE A 2 18.86 -5.80 7.93
N CYS A 3 18.05 -4.81 7.52
CA CYS A 3 18.56 -3.72 6.69
C CYS A 3 19.66 -3.00 7.48
N GLY A 4 20.87 -2.97 6.92
CA GLY A 4 22.05 -2.43 7.61
C GLY A 4 21.79 -1.01 8.11
N GLN A 5 22.15 -0.75 9.37
CA GLN A 5 22.04 0.58 9.98
C GLN A 5 22.80 1.61 9.16
N CYS A 6 22.09 2.44 8.41
CA CYS A 6 22.65 3.66 7.85
C CYS A 6 22.81 4.68 8.98
N ARG A 7 24.04 4.87 9.46
CA ARG A 7 24.38 6.00 10.36
C ARG A 7 23.95 7.32 9.71
N ARG A 8 23.50 8.27 10.53
CA ARG A 8 22.92 9.58 10.16
C ARG A 8 24.02 10.60 9.80
N PRO A 9 24.30 10.91 8.52
CA PRO A 9 24.92 12.18 8.13
C PRO A 9 23.91 13.33 8.32
N PRO A 10 24.33 14.61 8.27
CA PRO A 10 23.38 15.73 8.25
C PRO A 10 22.36 15.53 7.12
N GLY A 11 21.07 15.61 7.45
CA GLY A 11 19.98 15.39 6.51
C GLY A 11 19.99 16.45 5.40
N SER A 12 19.76 16.02 4.17
CA SER A 12 19.61 16.93 3.03
C SER A 12 18.32 17.76 3.17
N ALA A 13 18.36 19.02 2.72
CA ALA A 13 17.17 19.85 2.57
C ALA A 13 16.35 19.49 1.31
N MET A 14 16.93 18.74 0.37
CA MET A 14 16.30 18.38 -0.90
C MET A 14 15.54 17.05 -0.79
N PHE A 15 14.28 17.05 -1.24
CA PHE A 15 13.37 15.88 -1.14
C PHE A 15 13.91 14.60 -1.82
N GLU A 16 14.73 14.73 -2.87
CA GLU A 16 15.31 13.60 -3.61
C GLU A 16 16.38 12.83 -2.82
N LEU A 17 16.91 13.43 -1.75
CA LEU A 17 18.01 12.87 -0.97
C LEU A 17 17.56 12.44 0.43
N VAL A 18 16.25 12.25 0.63
CA VAL A 18 15.67 11.83 1.91
C VAL A 18 15.74 10.32 2.04
N LYS A 19 16.38 9.85 3.10
CA LYS A 19 16.43 8.43 3.49
C LYS A 19 15.36 8.13 4.54
N ALA A 20 15.08 6.85 4.76
CA ALA A 20 14.21 6.44 5.87
C ALA A 20 14.67 6.96 7.25
N ALA A 21 15.99 7.05 7.47
CA ALA A 21 16.58 7.54 8.71
C ALA A 21 16.38 9.06 8.94
N ASP A 22 16.09 9.81 7.88
CA ASP A 22 15.89 11.27 7.96
C ASP A 22 14.46 11.62 8.41
N ILE A 23 13.50 10.70 8.24
CA ILE A 23 12.10 10.89 8.65
C ILE A 23 12.02 11.03 10.17
N LYS A 24 11.58 12.19 10.63
CA LYS A 24 11.39 12.49 12.05
C LYS A 24 9.92 12.42 12.46
N VAL A 25 8.99 12.67 11.55
CA VAL A 25 7.55 12.59 11.80
C VAL A 25 6.90 11.62 10.82
N ILE A 26 6.02 10.77 11.32
CA ILE A 26 5.08 10.00 10.51
C ILE A 26 3.64 10.40 10.84
N ALA A 27 2.83 10.65 9.81
CA ALA A 27 1.44 11.08 9.92
C ALA A 27 0.54 10.31 8.93
N ALA A 28 -0.77 10.25 9.22
CA ALA A 28 -1.73 9.62 8.33
C ALA A 28 -3.07 10.37 8.31
N LEU A 29 -3.62 10.56 7.11
CA LEU A 29 -4.97 11.06 6.86
C LEU A 29 -5.75 10.02 6.05
N GLY A 30 -7.07 9.99 6.20
CA GLY A 30 -7.90 9.06 5.47
C GLY A 30 -9.20 8.70 6.17
N ASP A 31 -9.61 7.45 5.97
CA ASP A 31 -10.87 6.92 6.45
C ASP A 31 -10.69 5.73 7.42
N SER A 32 -11.72 4.87 7.50
CA SER A 32 -11.81 3.70 8.36
C SER A 32 -10.71 2.65 8.15
N LEU A 33 -10.17 2.52 6.93
CA LEU A 33 -9.04 1.64 6.70
C LEU A 33 -7.76 2.21 7.33
N THR A 34 -7.62 3.54 7.37
CA THR A 34 -6.47 4.18 8.00
C THR A 34 -6.59 4.21 9.54
N THR A 35 -7.80 4.24 10.10
CA THR A 35 -8.03 4.07 11.55
C THR A 35 -7.86 2.62 12.04
N ALA A 36 -7.76 1.66 11.11
CA ALA A 36 -7.72 0.22 11.38
C ALA A 36 -8.95 -0.25 12.17
N ILE A 37 -10.14 0.19 11.74
CA ILE A 37 -11.39 -0.18 12.38
C ILE A 37 -11.56 -1.71 12.41
N GLY A 38 -11.88 -2.25 13.58
CA GLY A 38 -12.10 -3.68 13.76
C GLY A 38 -10.90 -4.59 13.54
N ALA A 39 -9.68 -4.06 13.30
CA ALA A 39 -8.55 -4.86 12.80
C ALA A 39 -8.13 -6.02 13.72
N ASN A 40 -8.39 -5.90 15.03
CA ASN A 40 -8.17 -6.97 16.01
C ASN A 40 -9.44 -7.26 16.83
N ALA A 41 -10.62 -7.04 16.23
CA ALA A 41 -11.89 -7.38 16.85
C ALA A 41 -12.09 -8.90 16.84
N THR A 42 -12.51 -9.45 17.98
CA THR A 42 -12.79 -10.90 18.14
C THR A 42 -14.25 -11.27 17.84
N ASN A 43 -15.13 -10.27 17.68
CA ASN A 43 -16.53 -10.43 17.31
C ASN A 43 -17.10 -9.10 16.77
N VAL A 44 -18.36 -9.11 16.33
CA VAL A 44 -19.07 -7.97 15.73
C VAL A 44 -19.16 -6.75 16.65
N LEU A 45 -19.23 -6.92 17.98
CA LEU A 45 -19.30 -5.80 18.93
C LEU A 45 -17.98 -5.01 18.99
N GLY A 46 -16.88 -5.61 18.55
CA GLY A 46 -15.57 -4.95 18.48
C GLY A 46 -15.35 -4.14 17.20
N ILE A 47 -16.27 -4.17 16.23
CA ILE A 47 -16.13 -3.43 14.97
C ILE A 47 -15.96 -1.92 15.21
N PRO A 48 -16.72 -1.24 16.08
CA PRO A 48 -16.56 0.21 16.29
C PRO A 48 -15.23 0.63 16.93
N ILE A 49 -14.38 -0.31 17.35
CA ILE A 49 -13.07 0.00 17.92
C ILE A 49 -12.08 0.23 16.78
N GLU A 50 -11.42 1.38 16.82
CA GLU A 50 -10.38 1.79 15.87
C GLU A 50 -9.01 1.37 16.42
N PHE A 51 -8.41 0.34 15.84
CA PHE A 51 -7.14 -0.21 16.33
C PHE A 51 -5.94 0.57 15.76
N ARG A 52 -5.91 1.90 15.96
CA ARG A 52 -4.94 2.81 15.33
C ARG A 52 -3.48 2.37 15.52
N HIS A 53 -3.13 1.83 16.68
CA HIS A 53 -1.82 1.24 16.99
C HIS A 53 -1.34 0.08 16.11
N VAL A 54 -2.22 -0.60 15.36
CA VAL A 54 -1.85 -1.62 14.37
C VAL A 54 -2.18 -1.19 12.94
N SER A 55 -2.48 0.10 12.74
CA SER A 55 -2.73 0.63 11.39
C SER A 55 -1.48 0.50 10.51
N TRP A 56 -1.73 0.16 9.24
CA TRP A 56 -0.69 -0.22 8.28
C TRP A 56 0.29 0.93 8.00
N SER A 57 -0.21 2.17 7.98
CA SER A 57 0.58 3.35 7.64
C SER A 57 1.25 4.04 8.83
N ILE A 58 0.80 3.80 10.07
CA ILE A 58 1.21 4.62 11.22
C ILE A 58 1.15 3.95 12.60
N GLY A 59 0.69 2.70 12.69
CA GLY A 59 0.54 2.02 13.98
C GLY A 59 1.87 1.84 14.72
N GLY A 60 1.89 2.18 16.01
CA GLY A 60 3.09 2.15 16.85
C GLY A 60 3.16 1.00 17.85
N HIS A 61 2.32 -0.03 17.71
CA HIS A 61 2.33 -1.19 18.63
C HIS A 61 3.63 -1.97 18.53
N GLY A 62 4.33 -2.13 19.66
CA GLY A 62 5.56 -2.91 19.73
C GLY A 62 6.63 -2.43 18.74
N SER A 63 7.29 -3.39 18.12
CA SER A 63 8.33 -3.24 17.09
C SER A 63 7.87 -3.84 15.76
N TYR A 64 8.71 -3.74 14.73
CA TYR A 64 8.45 -4.38 13.43
C TYR A 64 8.30 -5.91 13.53
N GLN A 65 8.86 -6.54 14.58
CA GLN A 65 8.75 -7.99 14.81
C GLN A 65 7.40 -8.38 15.42
N ASP A 66 6.73 -7.43 16.07
CA ASP A 66 5.44 -7.65 16.73
C ASP A 66 4.29 -7.38 15.77
N VAL A 67 4.31 -6.21 15.11
CA VAL A 67 3.35 -5.83 14.07
C VAL A 67 4.06 -5.02 13.00
N ILE A 68 3.92 -5.46 11.74
CA ILE A 68 4.50 -4.77 10.60
C ILE A 68 3.63 -3.58 10.22
N THR A 69 4.09 -2.38 10.55
CA THR A 69 3.50 -1.10 10.12
C THR A 69 4.59 -0.24 9.49
N LEU A 70 4.22 0.74 8.66
CA LEU A 70 5.21 1.68 8.13
C LEU A 70 5.95 2.42 9.26
N ALA A 71 5.26 2.82 10.33
CA ALA A 71 5.90 3.47 11.49
C ALA A 71 6.95 2.56 12.15
N ASN A 72 6.64 1.28 12.35
CA ASN A 72 7.56 0.32 12.94
C ASN A 72 8.73 -0.03 12.02
N ILE A 73 8.54 -0.03 10.70
CA ILE A 73 9.63 -0.17 9.74
C ILE A 73 10.55 1.06 9.78
N VAL A 74 9.99 2.28 9.77
CA VAL A 74 10.77 3.53 9.88
C VAL A 74 11.56 3.58 11.19
N ARG A 75 11.00 3.07 12.30
CA ARG A 75 11.69 2.97 13.60
C ARG A 75 12.99 2.14 13.57
N LEU A 76 13.15 1.23 12.61
CA LEU A 76 14.42 0.52 12.41
C LEU A 76 15.55 1.45 11.99
N PHE A 77 15.21 2.56 11.32
CA PHE A 77 16.16 3.54 10.80
C PHE A 77 16.23 4.79 11.68
N ASN A 78 15.11 5.21 12.27
CA ASN A 78 15.04 6.30 13.25
C ASN A 78 14.16 5.90 14.45
N PRO A 79 14.74 5.44 15.58
CA PRO A 79 13.97 5.00 16.74
C PRO A 79 13.19 6.13 17.43
N ASN A 80 13.52 7.39 17.15
CA ASN A 80 12.92 8.58 17.76
C ASN A 80 11.86 9.24 16.86
N VAL A 81 11.29 8.49 15.91
CA VAL A 81 10.20 8.99 15.04
C VAL A 81 8.97 9.34 15.87
N LEU A 82 8.39 10.50 15.59
CA LEU A 82 7.19 11.03 16.25
C LEU A 82 5.93 10.68 15.45
N GLY A 83 4.78 10.65 16.12
CA GLY A 83 3.46 10.56 15.48
C GLY A 83 2.88 9.15 15.32
N ALA A 84 3.66 8.10 15.56
CA ALA A 84 3.14 6.73 15.55
C ALA A 84 1.98 6.57 16.55
N ALA A 85 0.87 5.98 16.11
CA ALA A 85 -0.33 5.83 16.93
C ALA A 85 -0.10 4.78 18.03
N PRO A 86 -0.25 5.09 19.32
CA PRO A 86 0.10 4.15 20.40
C PRO A 86 -1.08 3.28 20.84
N ALA A 87 -2.33 3.70 20.63
CA ALA A 87 -3.48 3.08 21.27
C ALA A 87 -4.64 2.72 20.31
N LYS A 88 -5.72 2.20 20.91
CA LYS A 88 -7.04 2.03 20.30
C LYS A 88 -7.87 3.28 20.61
N THR A 89 -8.78 3.63 19.71
CA THR A 89 -9.82 4.63 19.94
C THR A 89 -11.19 4.02 19.65
N VAL A 90 -12.26 4.78 19.85
CA VAL A 90 -13.63 4.33 19.57
C VAL A 90 -14.23 5.27 18.53
N HIS A 91 -14.76 4.70 17.45
CA HIS A 91 -15.45 5.45 16.41
C HIS A 91 -16.58 6.31 17.01
N GLY A 92 -16.66 7.57 16.60
CA GLY A 92 -17.66 8.53 17.08
C GLY A 92 -17.32 9.19 18.42
N THR A 93 -16.22 8.80 19.06
CA THR A 93 -15.73 9.42 20.30
C THR A 93 -14.48 10.25 20.02
N SER A 94 -14.41 11.46 20.56
CA SER A 94 -13.20 12.29 20.47
C SER A 94 -12.06 11.63 21.25
N ALA A 95 -10.88 11.54 20.63
CA ALA A 95 -9.69 10.96 21.24
C ALA A 95 -8.51 11.96 21.16
N PRO A 96 -7.73 12.10 22.23
CA PRO A 96 -6.57 13.01 22.26
C PRO A 96 -5.41 12.49 21.40
N LEU A 97 -4.47 13.36 21.04
CA LEU A 97 -3.24 13.00 20.30
C LEU A 97 -2.39 11.96 21.03
N SER A 98 -2.47 11.88 22.36
CA SER A 98 -1.80 10.83 23.15
C SER A 98 -2.31 9.42 22.84
N GLU A 99 -3.50 9.29 22.24
CA GLU A 99 -4.08 8.01 21.84
C GLU A 99 -4.06 7.81 20.32
N THR A 100 -4.33 8.86 19.54
CA THR A 100 -4.37 8.79 18.07
C THR A 100 -2.99 8.87 17.44
N GLY A 101 -1.98 9.42 18.14
CA GLY A 101 -0.75 9.90 17.51
C GLY A 101 -1.10 10.94 16.42
N PHE A 102 -0.40 10.89 15.29
CA PHE A 102 -0.73 11.66 14.09
C PHE A 102 -1.55 10.85 13.08
N ASN A 103 -2.22 9.79 13.53
CA ASN A 103 -3.29 9.17 12.76
C ASN A 103 -4.55 10.02 12.93
N LEU A 104 -4.76 10.99 12.03
CA LEU A 104 -5.89 11.91 12.05
C LEU A 104 -7.00 11.51 11.07
N ALA A 105 -6.93 10.27 10.56
CA ALA A 105 -8.00 9.66 9.79
C ALA A 105 -9.27 9.50 10.63
N VAL A 106 -10.43 9.54 9.96
CA VAL A 106 -11.73 9.41 10.61
C VAL A 106 -12.57 8.40 9.84
N THR A 107 -13.02 7.38 10.56
CA THR A 107 -13.91 6.34 10.03
C THR A 107 -15.15 6.94 9.36
N GLY A 108 -15.42 6.53 8.12
CA GLY A 108 -16.57 6.97 7.33
C GLY A 108 -16.38 8.30 6.59
N HIS A 109 -15.24 8.98 6.70
CA HIS A 109 -14.98 10.17 5.92
C HIS A 109 -14.83 9.87 4.43
N ASN A 110 -15.38 10.78 3.62
CA ASN A 110 -15.17 10.86 2.17
C ASN A 110 -14.13 11.93 1.87
N THR A 111 -13.82 12.11 0.60
CA THR A 111 -12.76 13.02 0.17
C THR A 111 -13.11 14.50 0.41
N PHE A 112 -14.39 14.86 0.46
CA PHE A 112 -14.82 16.22 0.87
C PHE A 112 -14.41 16.60 2.30
N ASN A 113 -14.15 15.62 3.17
CA ASN A 113 -13.65 15.87 4.52
C ASN A 113 -12.12 16.03 4.59
N LEU A 114 -11.38 15.65 3.54
CA LEU A 114 -9.92 15.64 3.54
C LEU A 114 -9.29 17.02 3.80
N PRO A 115 -9.82 18.16 3.28
CA PRO A 115 -9.27 19.47 3.61
C PRO A 115 -9.34 19.80 5.10
N GLY A 116 -10.40 19.35 5.79
CA GLY A 116 -10.54 19.51 7.24
C GLY A 116 -9.51 18.70 8.03
N GLN A 117 -9.29 17.43 7.65
CA GLN A 117 -8.23 16.61 8.21
C GLN A 117 -6.84 17.22 7.98
N THR A 118 -6.63 17.78 6.79
CA THR A 118 -5.39 18.42 6.37
C THR A 118 -5.10 19.66 7.22
N ARG A 119 -6.09 20.54 7.40
CA ARG A 119 -5.96 21.72 8.27
C ARG A 119 -5.60 21.29 9.70
N HIS A 120 -6.30 20.30 10.24
CA HIS A 120 -6.03 19.77 11.57
C HIS A 120 -4.61 19.21 11.71
N LEU A 121 -4.08 18.53 10.68
CA LEU A 121 -2.69 18.07 10.66
C LEU A 121 -1.71 19.25 10.67
N ILE A 122 -1.89 20.25 9.81
CA ILE A 122 -1.00 21.42 9.71
C ILE A 122 -0.93 22.12 11.08
N ASP A 123 -2.08 22.38 11.68
CA ASP A 123 -2.18 23.04 12.99
C ASP A 123 -1.54 22.18 14.09
N THR A 124 -1.74 20.86 14.04
CA THR A 124 -1.11 19.92 14.98
C THR A 124 0.41 19.97 14.87
N LEU A 125 0.95 19.88 13.66
CA LEU A 125 2.40 19.87 13.43
C LEU A 125 3.06 21.20 13.84
N ARG A 126 2.41 22.34 13.57
CA ARG A 126 2.94 23.67 13.96
C ARG A 126 3.05 23.84 15.48
N ASN A 127 2.14 23.22 16.23
CA ASN A 127 2.02 23.42 17.68
C ASN A 127 2.60 22.26 18.50
N TYR A 128 3.16 21.23 17.87
CA TYR A 128 3.62 20.04 18.58
C TYR A 128 4.97 20.27 19.26
N GLU A 129 5.02 20.17 20.59
CA GLU A 129 6.26 20.28 21.35
C GLU A 129 7.23 19.13 21.00
N GLY A 130 8.49 19.46 20.73
CA GLY A 130 9.52 18.47 20.37
C GLY A 130 9.63 18.15 18.88
N LEU A 131 8.83 18.82 18.04
CA LEU A 131 8.98 18.84 16.58
C LEU A 131 9.57 20.20 16.15
N ASN A 132 10.66 20.18 15.38
CA ASN A 132 11.06 21.36 14.63
C ASN A 132 10.24 21.43 13.33
N PHE A 133 9.18 22.23 13.33
CA PHE A 133 8.25 22.32 12.20
C PHE A 133 8.96 22.70 10.89
N ASP A 134 10.00 23.52 10.91
CA ASP A 134 10.67 23.99 9.69
C ASP A 134 11.74 23.00 9.19
N GLU A 135 12.42 22.29 10.10
CA GLU A 135 13.62 21.52 9.77
C GLU A 135 13.43 19.99 9.76
N ASP A 136 12.45 19.45 10.46
CA ASP A 136 12.29 17.99 10.56
C ASP A 136 11.55 17.42 9.35
N TRP A 137 12.06 16.34 8.73
CA TRP A 137 11.36 15.67 7.63
C TRP A 137 10.10 14.94 8.12
N LYS A 138 8.99 15.18 7.42
CA LYS A 138 7.67 14.59 7.70
C LYS A 138 7.28 13.63 6.57
N LEU A 139 6.81 12.45 6.93
CA LEU A 139 6.22 11.48 6.01
C LEU A 139 4.73 11.37 6.29
N LEU A 140 3.90 11.81 5.35
CA LEU A 140 2.45 11.71 5.43
C LEU A 140 1.95 10.61 4.51
N THR A 141 1.04 9.77 4.98
CA THR A 141 0.29 8.82 4.13
C THR A 141 -1.18 9.20 4.05
N ILE A 142 -1.73 9.28 2.83
CA ILE A 142 -3.14 9.56 2.55
C ILE A 142 -3.74 8.38 1.79
N LEU A 143 -4.85 7.84 2.30
CA LEU A 143 -5.73 6.93 1.57
C LEU A 143 -7.18 7.32 1.83
N ILE A 144 -7.85 7.80 0.79
CA ILE A 144 -9.26 8.22 0.83
C ILE A 144 -9.87 8.15 -0.57
N GLY A 145 -11.20 8.04 -0.65
CA GLY A 145 -11.95 7.94 -1.91
C GLY A 145 -12.84 6.70 -2.01
N MET A 146 -12.56 5.65 -1.23
CA MET A 146 -13.37 4.43 -1.26
C MET A 146 -14.79 4.67 -0.71
N ASN A 147 -14.94 5.53 0.30
CA ASN A 147 -16.26 5.94 0.77
C ASN A 147 -17.01 6.75 -0.29
N ASP A 148 -16.35 7.62 -1.06
CA ASP A 148 -16.98 8.35 -2.18
C ASP A 148 -17.59 7.37 -3.20
N ILE A 149 -16.90 6.27 -3.52
CA ILE A 149 -17.46 5.19 -4.36
C ILE A 149 -18.63 4.49 -3.65
N CYS A 150 -18.47 4.14 -2.37
CA CYS A 150 -19.54 3.51 -1.57
C CYS A 150 -20.82 4.34 -1.45
N ASP A 151 -20.71 5.67 -1.60
CA ASP A 151 -21.79 6.65 -1.50
C ASP A 151 -22.20 7.26 -2.85
N TYR A 152 -21.51 6.94 -3.95
CA TYR A 152 -21.71 7.56 -5.27
C TYR A 152 -23.16 7.63 -5.71
N CYS A 153 -23.92 6.55 -5.54
CA CYS A 153 -25.33 6.47 -5.91
C CYS A 153 -26.28 7.28 -5.00
N LYS A 154 -25.81 7.77 -3.85
CA LYS A 154 -26.59 8.59 -2.90
C LYS A 154 -26.58 10.06 -3.32
N ASP A 155 -25.44 10.54 -3.80
CA ASP A 155 -25.28 11.87 -4.38
C ASP A 155 -24.13 11.86 -5.40
N LYS A 156 -24.48 11.69 -6.68
CA LYS A 156 -23.51 11.59 -7.77
C LYS A 156 -22.73 12.88 -8.01
N VAL A 157 -23.22 14.02 -7.53
CA VAL A 157 -22.52 15.31 -7.66
C VAL A 157 -21.49 15.43 -6.55
N LEU A 158 -21.91 15.28 -5.30
CA LEU A 158 -21.02 15.39 -4.13
C LEU A 158 -19.87 14.39 -4.20
N PHE A 159 -20.17 13.13 -4.51
CA PHE A 159 -19.19 12.04 -4.59
C PHE A 159 -18.68 11.76 -6.01
N SER A 160 -18.76 12.76 -6.89
CA SER A 160 -18.23 12.66 -8.25
C SER A 160 -16.69 12.55 -8.26
N VAL A 161 -16.16 12.03 -9.37
CA VAL A 161 -14.71 12.02 -9.62
C VAL A 161 -14.15 13.45 -9.62
N ASP A 162 -14.90 14.43 -10.13
CA ASP A 162 -14.43 15.81 -10.20
C ASP A 162 -14.30 16.43 -8.80
N ASN A 163 -15.26 16.18 -7.89
CA ASN A 163 -15.14 16.60 -6.50
C ASN A 163 -14.03 15.85 -5.75
N TYR A 164 -13.87 14.55 -6.01
CA TYR A 164 -12.74 13.78 -5.48
C TYR A 164 -11.40 14.44 -5.82
N ILE A 165 -11.17 14.78 -7.09
CA ILE A 165 -9.95 15.46 -7.55
C ILE A 165 -9.86 16.88 -6.97
N HIS A 166 -10.98 17.62 -6.90
CA HIS A 166 -10.99 18.97 -6.33
C HIS A 166 -10.53 18.98 -4.87
N TYR A 167 -11.14 18.16 -4.01
CA TYR A 167 -10.79 18.14 -2.58
C TYR A 167 -9.42 17.54 -2.30
N MET A 168 -8.99 16.56 -3.11
CA MET A 168 -7.61 16.06 -3.08
C MET A 168 -6.62 17.19 -3.43
N THR A 169 -6.86 17.91 -4.53
CA THR A 169 -6.03 19.04 -4.98
C THR A 169 -5.93 20.11 -3.89
N ASN A 170 -7.06 20.58 -3.34
CA ASN A 170 -7.07 21.57 -2.26
C ASN A 170 -6.21 21.13 -1.06
N SER A 171 -6.32 19.86 -0.66
CA SER A 171 -5.56 19.31 0.47
C SER A 171 -4.06 19.27 0.19
N LEU A 172 -3.66 18.83 -1.00
CA LEU A 172 -2.26 18.77 -1.41
C LEU A 172 -1.64 20.18 -1.58
N GLU A 173 -2.41 21.15 -2.10
CA GLU A 173 -1.98 22.55 -2.18
C GLU A 173 -1.80 23.17 -0.80
N MET A 174 -2.72 22.92 0.14
CA MET A 174 -2.56 23.37 1.54
C MET A 174 -1.26 22.85 2.15
N LEU A 175 -0.98 21.54 2.00
CA LEU A 175 0.24 20.93 2.51
C LEU A 175 1.49 21.54 1.85
N MET A 176 1.50 21.64 0.51
CA MET A 176 2.63 22.20 -0.23
C MET A 176 2.90 23.63 0.18
N ASN A 177 1.87 24.46 0.33
CA ASN A 177 2.01 25.88 0.63
C ASN A 177 2.44 26.14 2.08
N GLU A 178 2.06 25.27 3.02
CA GLU A 178 2.18 25.57 4.45
C GLU A 178 3.15 24.70 5.23
N VAL A 179 3.53 23.52 4.70
CA VAL A 179 4.38 22.55 5.41
C VAL A 179 5.72 22.38 4.70
N PRO A 180 6.83 22.78 5.32
CA PRO A 180 8.16 22.51 4.79
C PRO A 180 8.62 21.08 5.11
N ARG A 181 9.55 20.58 4.28
CA ARG A 181 10.19 19.25 4.45
C ARG A 181 9.19 18.12 4.62
N MET A 182 8.37 17.88 3.62
CA MET A 182 7.34 16.83 3.65
C MET A 182 7.33 15.97 2.38
N ILE A 183 7.27 14.66 2.58
CA ILE A 183 6.95 13.68 1.55
C ILE A 183 5.54 13.17 1.83
N VAL A 184 4.65 13.28 0.86
CA VAL A 184 3.26 12.80 0.93
C VAL A 184 3.12 11.56 0.05
N ASN A 185 2.88 10.41 0.66
CA ASN A 185 2.41 9.21 -0.02
C ASN A 185 0.90 9.32 -0.21
N VAL A 186 0.43 9.37 -1.46
CA VAL A 186 -0.99 9.20 -1.78
C VAL A 186 -1.17 7.80 -2.34
N VAL A 187 -1.94 6.97 -1.63
CA VAL A 187 -2.13 5.57 -2.00
C VAL A 187 -3.33 5.43 -2.93
N GLN A 188 -3.14 4.71 -4.02
CA GLN A 188 -4.18 4.48 -5.02
C GLN A 188 -5.30 3.62 -4.43
N ILE A 189 -6.55 3.97 -4.75
CA ILE A 189 -7.71 3.16 -4.37
C ILE A 189 -7.72 1.83 -5.13
N LEU A 190 -8.27 0.78 -4.53
CA LEU A 190 -8.38 -0.54 -5.12
C LEU A 190 -9.66 -0.71 -5.98
N PRO A 191 -9.73 -1.73 -6.86
CA PRO A 191 -10.97 -2.10 -7.54
C PRO A 191 -11.95 -2.71 -6.55
N MET A 192 -13.08 -2.05 -6.31
CA MET A 192 -14.00 -2.40 -5.23
C MET A 192 -14.98 -3.52 -5.60
N GLU A 193 -15.20 -3.80 -6.90
CA GLU A 193 -16.17 -4.80 -7.36
C GLU A 193 -15.95 -6.19 -6.72
N THR A 194 -14.69 -6.62 -6.63
CA THR A 194 -14.29 -7.92 -6.12
C THR A 194 -14.57 -8.08 -4.63
N LEU A 195 -14.70 -6.99 -3.87
CA LEU A 195 -15.10 -7.01 -2.46
C LEU A 195 -16.52 -7.57 -2.26
N ARG A 196 -17.38 -7.55 -3.30
CA ARG A 196 -18.69 -8.20 -3.27
C ARG A 196 -18.59 -9.71 -3.04
N GLN A 197 -17.44 -10.33 -3.29
CA GLN A 197 -17.19 -11.75 -3.04
C GLN A 197 -16.86 -12.05 -1.57
N VAL A 198 -16.49 -11.02 -0.79
CA VAL A 198 -16.10 -11.14 0.61
C VAL A 198 -17.36 -11.17 1.47
N GLN A 199 -17.97 -12.35 1.57
CA GLN A 199 -19.24 -12.54 2.28
C GLN A 199 -19.24 -13.80 3.13
N ARG A 200 -19.95 -13.73 4.26
CA ARG A 200 -20.33 -14.85 5.13
C ARG A 200 -21.75 -14.62 5.65
N PRO A 201 -22.50 -15.69 6.03
CA PRO A 201 -23.83 -15.55 6.60
C PRO A 201 -23.77 -15.09 8.07
N THR A 202 -23.21 -13.91 8.34
CA THR A 202 -23.08 -13.34 9.67
C THR A 202 -23.70 -11.94 9.73
N PRO A 203 -24.22 -11.51 10.90
CA PRO A 203 -24.76 -10.16 11.05
C PRO A 203 -23.75 -9.05 10.71
N GLY A 204 -22.47 -9.29 10.99
CA GLY A 204 -21.41 -8.34 10.68
C GLY A 204 -21.23 -8.10 9.18
N CYS A 205 -21.20 -9.14 8.34
CA CYS A 205 -21.11 -8.92 6.88
C CYS A 205 -22.33 -8.18 6.32
N LEU A 206 -23.50 -8.27 6.96
CA LEU A 206 -24.69 -7.51 6.52
C LEU A 206 -24.50 -5.99 6.64
N LEU A 207 -23.57 -5.53 7.49
CA LEU A 207 -23.26 -4.11 7.65
C LEU A 207 -22.69 -3.49 6.36
N GLN A 208 -22.07 -4.28 5.48
CA GLN A 208 -21.61 -3.83 4.16
C GLN A 208 -22.71 -3.13 3.36
N ARG A 209 -23.96 -3.62 3.49
CA ARG A 209 -25.13 -3.02 2.81
C ARG A 209 -25.48 -1.64 3.35
N SER A 210 -25.00 -1.28 4.54
CA SER A 210 -25.20 0.03 5.16
C SER A 210 -24.09 1.00 4.75
N PHE A 211 -22.83 0.65 5.02
CA PHE A 211 -21.71 1.56 4.81
C PHE A 211 -21.19 1.58 3.36
N CYS A 212 -21.49 0.57 2.53
CA CYS A 212 -21.13 0.56 1.11
C CYS A 212 -22.29 0.11 0.22
N SER A 213 -23.44 0.76 0.38
CA SER A 213 -24.68 0.35 -0.26
C SER A 213 -24.63 0.38 -1.79
N CYS A 214 -23.91 1.33 -2.39
CA CYS A 214 -23.84 1.49 -3.83
C CYS A 214 -23.09 0.32 -4.51
N LEU A 215 -22.15 -0.30 -3.82
CA LEU A 215 -21.42 -1.48 -4.30
C LEU A 215 -22.20 -2.78 -4.06
N ILE A 216 -22.79 -2.93 -2.87
CA ILE A 216 -23.23 -4.24 -2.37
C ILE A 216 -24.68 -4.56 -2.77
N LYS A 217 -25.56 -3.55 -2.84
CA LYS A 217 -26.99 -3.77 -3.11
C LYS A 217 -27.31 -4.10 -4.58
N PRO A 218 -26.66 -3.50 -5.59
CA PRO A 218 -27.00 -3.78 -6.98
C PRO A 218 -26.76 -5.25 -7.38
N GLY A 219 -27.59 -5.73 -8.33
CA GLY A 219 -27.43 -7.06 -8.93
C GLY A 219 -26.16 -7.16 -9.78
N ALA A 220 -25.65 -8.39 -9.99
CA ALA A 220 -24.38 -8.60 -10.69
C ALA A 220 -24.34 -8.02 -12.13
N ASP A 221 -25.45 -8.09 -12.86
CA ASP A 221 -25.53 -7.59 -14.25
C ASP A 221 -26.23 -6.23 -14.38
N SER A 222 -26.45 -5.56 -13.24
CA SER A 222 -27.21 -4.32 -13.18
C SER A 222 -26.46 -3.14 -13.83
N PRO A 223 -27.17 -2.20 -14.48
CA PRO A 223 -26.54 -1.00 -15.02
C PRO A 223 -25.89 -0.15 -13.92
N GLU A 224 -26.45 -0.15 -12.70
CA GLU A 224 -25.91 0.58 -11.56
C GLU A 224 -24.54 0.05 -11.14
N LEU A 225 -24.33 -1.28 -11.13
CA LEU A 225 -23.02 -1.85 -10.82
C LEU A 225 -22.00 -1.55 -11.92
N LYS A 226 -22.40 -1.65 -13.19
CA LYS A 226 -21.52 -1.34 -14.34
C LYS A 226 -21.03 0.10 -14.28
N GLU A 227 -21.95 1.04 -14.05
CA GLU A 227 -21.61 2.45 -13.87
C GLU A 227 -20.65 2.65 -12.69
N LEU A 228 -20.89 1.99 -11.55
CA LEU A 228 -20.01 2.13 -10.38
C LEU A 228 -18.58 1.62 -10.64
N VAL A 229 -18.44 0.51 -11.37
CA VAL A 229 -17.13 -0.03 -11.78
C VAL A 229 -16.40 0.95 -12.70
N GLU A 230 -17.09 1.53 -13.68
CA GLU A 230 -16.54 2.56 -14.56
C GLU A 230 -16.09 3.80 -13.76
N ILE A 231 -16.90 4.23 -12.79
CA ILE A 231 -16.56 5.34 -11.89
C ILE A 231 -15.31 5.02 -11.05
N ASN A 232 -15.21 3.81 -10.47
CA ASN A 232 -14.02 3.41 -9.72
C ASN A 232 -12.75 3.50 -10.59
N LEU A 233 -12.80 3.06 -11.84
CA LEU A 233 -11.69 3.16 -12.78
C LEU A 233 -11.35 4.61 -13.12
N GLU A 234 -12.37 5.48 -13.27
CA GLU A 234 -12.15 6.90 -13.54
C GLU A 234 -11.55 7.63 -12.33
N PHE A 235 -11.92 7.29 -11.08
CA PHE A 235 -11.23 7.76 -9.87
C PHE A 235 -9.73 7.44 -9.92
N GLN A 236 -9.39 6.16 -10.18
CA GLN A 236 -7.98 5.73 -10.26
C GLN A 236 -7.21 6.50 -11.34
N LYS A 237 -7.79 6.59 -12.55
CA LYS A 237 -7.19 7.27 -13.68
C LYS A 237 -6.99 8.77 -13.43
N ARG A 238 -7.98 9.45 -12.85
CA ARG A 238 -7.90 10.89 -12.59
C ARG A 238 -6.92 11.21 -11.47
N LEU A 239 -6.79 10.34 -10.45
CA LEU A 239 -5.75 10.49 -9.43
C LEU A 239 -4.35 10.36 -10.03
N GLU A 240 -4.15 9.37 -10.90
CA GLU A 240 -2.89 9.20 -11.64
C GLU A 240 -2.56 10.42 -12.50
N GLN A 241 -3.54 10.97 -13.21
CA GLN A 241 -3.34 12.19 -14.00
C GLN A 241 -2.96 13.38 -13.13
N LEU A 242 -3.59 13.53 -11.95
CA LEU A 242 -3.26 14.59 -10.99
C LEU A 242 -1.82 14.45 -10.48
N LEU A 243 -1.42 13.25 -10.06
CA LEU A 243 -0.14 13.04 -9.36
C LEU A 243 1.06 12.77 -10.28
N HIS A 244 0.84 12.38 -11.54
CA HIS A 244 1.89 12.35 -12.56
C HIS A 244 2.18 13.73 -13.16
N SER A 245 1.42 14.76 -12.77
CA SER A 245 1.77 16.15 -13.07
C SER A 245 2.98 16.58 -12.24
N ASN A 246 3.68 17.63 -12.68
CA ASN A 246 4.76 18.24 -11.89
C ASN A 246 4.25 19.29 -10.89
N SER A 247 2.95 19.31 -10.59
CA SER A 247 2.31 20.40 -9.83
C SER A 247 2.57 20.37 -8.33
N PHE A 248 2.94 19.21 -7.77
CA PHE A 248 3.09 19.01 -6.32
C PHE A 248 4.54 18.74 -5.91
N PHE A 249 5.46 19.54 -6.42
CA PHE A 249 6.88 19.47 -6.15
C PHE A 249 7.46 20.85 -5.83
N ARG A 250 8.21 20.93 -4.73
CA ARG A 250 9.10 22.04 -4.36
C ARG A 250 10.40 21.44 -3.85
N GLU A 251 11.47 22.22 -3.71
CA GLU A 251 12.79 21.75 -3.25
C GLU A 251 12.75 20.85 -2.00
N ASP A 252 11.82 21.10 -1.08
CA ASP A 252 11.65 20.39 0.18
C ASP A 252 10.28 19.67 0.31
N PHE A 253 9.53 19.52 -0.78
CA PHE A 253 8.19 18.96 -0.76
C PHE A 253 7.93 18.08 -1.98
N ALA A 254 7.39 16.89 -1.76
CA ALA A 254 7.01 15.98 -2.85
C ALA A 254 5.75 15.20 -2.53
N VAL A 255 4.85 15.07 -3.51
CA VAL A 255 3.71 14.14 -3.48
C VAL A 255 4.00 12.98 -4.42
N VAL A 256 3.82 11.75 -3.92
CA VAL A 256 4.16 10.52 -4.62
C VAL A 256 2.96 9.60 -4.61
N LEU A 257 2.54 9.15 -5.80
CA LEU A 257 1.55 8.09 -5.94
C LEU A 257 2.16 6.75 -5.53
N GLN A 258 1.44 5.99 -4.71
CA GLN A 258 1.80 4.62 -4.34
C GLN A 258 0.70 3.66 -4.86
N PRO A 259 0.85 3.09 -6.06
CA PRO A 259 -0.21 2.38 -6.76
C PRO A 259 -0.33 0.88 -6.40
N PHE A 260 0.42 0.36 -5.42
CA PHE A 260 0.50 -1.09 -5.18
C PHE A 260 -0.84 -1.84 -5.06
N MET A 261 -1.95 -1.18 -4.66
CA MET A 261 -3.28 -1.80 -4.58
C MET A 261 -4.17 -1.62 -5.82
N LYS A 262 -3.76 -0.87 -6.84
CA LYS A 262 -4.60 -0.49 -8.00
C LYS A 262 -5.29 -1.66 -8.69
N GLN A 263 -4.68 -2.85 -8.63
CA GLN A 263 -5.14 -4.06 -9.32
C GLN A 263 -5.35 -5.25 -8.36
N ALA A 264 -5.35 -5.01 -7.05
CA ALA A 264 -5.37 -6.08 -6.07
C ALA A 264 -6.73 -6.81 -6.04
N ASP A 265 -6.71 -8.13 -6.25
CA ASP A 265 -7.82 -9.03 -5.95
C ASP A 265 -7.78 -9.45 -4.47
N PRO A 266 -8.94 -9.66 -3.82
CA PRO A 266 -9.00 -10.23 -2.48
C PRO A 266 -8.18 -11.52 -2.37
N PRO A 267 -7.57 -11.77 -1.20
CA PRO A 267 -6.78 -12.98 -0.97
C PRO A 267 -7.67 -14.23 -1.04
N ARG A 268 -7.13 -15.31 -1.59
CA ARG A 268 -7.82 -16.60 -1.76
C ARG A 268 -6.98 -17.74 -1.20
N LEU A 269 -7.67 -18.74 -0.67
CA LEU A 269 -7.08 -20.02 -0.28
C LEU A 269 -6.80 -20.87 -1.53
N PRO A 270 -5.99 -21.95 -1.43
CA PRO A 270 -5.72 -22.85 -2.56
C PRO A 270 -6.97 -23.47 -3.23
N ASN A 271 -8.10 -23.49 -2.52
CA ASN A 271 -9.39 -23.96 -3.04
C ASN A 271 -10.20 -22.87 -3.78
N GLY A 272 -9.63 -21.67 -3.98
CA GLY A 272 -10.25 -20.54 -4.69
C GLY A 272 -11.22 -19.69 -3.87
N LYS A 273 -11.56 -20.10 -2.64
CA LYS A 273 -12.43 -19.31 -1.74
C LYS A 273 -11.65 -18.14 -1.15
N ILE A 274 -12.35 -17.05 -0.85
CA ILE A 274 -11.78 -15.88 -0.15
C ILE A 274 -11.13 -16.34 1.17
N ASP A 275 -9.88 -15.93 1.38
CA ASP A 275 -9.20 -16.06 2.66
C ASP A 275 -9.73 -14.99 3.62
N MET A 276 -10.80 -15.35 4.29
CA MET A 276 -11.48 -14.49 5.25
C MET A 276 -10.67 -14.19 6.52
N THR A 277 -9.46 -14.75 6.69
CA THR A 277 -8.57 -14.35 7.80
C THR A 277 -8.01 -12.94 7.62
N PHE A 278 -8.05 -12.41 6.39
CA PHE A 278 -7.67 -11.04 6.09
C PHE A 278 -8.75 -10.01 6.43
N PHE A 279 -10.01 -10.40 6.58
CA PHE A 279 -11.12 -9.46 6.73
C PHE A 279 -11.71 -9.47 8.13
N THR A 280 -12.10 -8.31 8.63
CA THR A 280 -12.72 -8.20 9.95
C THR A 280 -14.13 -8.81 9.96
N HIS A 281 -14.80 -8.73 11.10
CA HIS A 281 -16.15 -9.22 11.29
C HIS A 281 -17.21 -8.50 10.44
N ASP A 282 -16.89 -7.34 9.85
CA ASP A 282 -17.74 -6.67 8.85
C ASP A 282 -17.51 -7.16 7.42
N CYS A 283 -16.53 -8.04 7.21
CA CYS A 283 -16.19 -8.65 5.92
C CYS A 283 -15.72 -7.63 4.87
N PHE A 284 -15.27 -6.44 5.30
CA PHE A 284 -14.89 -5.35 4.40
C PHE A 284 -13.52 -4.78 4.76
N HIS A 285 -13.34 -4.39 6.02
CA HIS A 285 -12.05 -3.88 6.50
C HIS A 285 -11.07 -5.03 6.74
N PHE A 286 -9.78 -4.72 6.82
CA PHE A 286 -8.74 -5.71 7.02
C PHE A 286 -8.47 -5.99 8.51
N THR A 287 -8.11 -7.23 8.82
CA THR A 287 -7.49 -7.61 10.11
C THR A 287 -6.04 -7.13 10.15
N ILE A 288 -5.37 -7.30 11.30
CA ILE A 288 -3.91 -7.09 11.42
C ILE A 288 -3.16 -7.74 10.25
N LYS A 289 -3.52 -8.96 9.85
CA LYS A 289 -2.91 -9.67 8.72
C LYS A 289 -2.91 -8.86 7.42
N GLY A 290 -4.05 -8.28 7.06
CA GLY A 290 -4.13 -7.45 5.85
C GLY A 290 -3.42 -6.12 6.04
N HIS A 291 -3.51 -5.51 7.21
CA HIS A 291 -2.76 -4.30 7.55
C HIS A 291 -1.24 -4.47 7.40
N GLU A 292 -0.69 -5.62 7.80
CA GLU A 292 0.73 -5.90 7.62
C GLU A 292 1.12 -5.96 6.14
N GLU A 293 0.34 -6.64 5.29
CA GLU A 293 0.61 -6.68 3.85
C GLU A 293 0.50 -5.29 3.19
N LEU A 294 -0.45 -4.45 3.63
CA LEU A 294 -0.53 -3.06 3.17
C LEU A 294 0.71 -2.25 3.54
N ALA A 295 1.24 -2.43 4.75
CA ALA A 295 2.45 -1.76 5.21
C ALA A 295 3.66 -2.14 4.35
N LYS A 296 3.79 -3.44 4.00
CA LYS A 296 4.87 -3.94 3.14
C LYS A 296 4.76 -3.41 1.71
N GLY A 297 3.55 -3.43 1.15
CA GLY A 297 3.28 -2.86 -0.18
C GLY A 297 3.66 -1.38 -0.26
N LEU A 298 3.24 -0.57 0.72
CA LEU A 298 3.59 0.84 0.80
C LEU A 298 5.09 1.07 0.92
N TRP A 299 5.75 0.36 1.85
CA TRP A 299 7.19 0.47 2.04
C TRP A 299 7.97 0.16 0.77
N ASN A 300 7.65 -0.95 0.10
CA ASN A 300 8.33 -1.35 -1.13
C ASN A 300 8.15 -0.29 -2.23
N ASN A 301 6.93 0.23 -2.40
CA ASN A 301 6.62 1.27 -3.38
C ASN A 301 7.40 2.58 -3.14
N MET A 302 7.69 2.96 -1.89
CA MET A 302 8.52 4.13 -1.58
C MET A 302 9.98 3.99 -2.05
N PHE A 303 10.50 2.77 -2.10
CA PHE A 303 11.89 2.47 -2.50
C PHE A 303 12.00 1.86 -3.89
N GLN A 304 10.98 2.07 -4.73
CA GLN A 304 10.96 1.67 -6.13
C GLN A 304 10.74 2.89 -7.03
N PRO A 305 11.47 2.96 -8.17
CA PRO A 305 11.31 4.06 -9.11
C PRO A 305 9.91 4.06 -9.73
N GLU A 306 9.45 5.24 -10.13
CA GLU A 306 8.21 5.38 -10.89
C GLU A 306 8.25 4.54 -12.18
N GLY A 307 7.13 3.90 -12.52
CA GLY A 307 7.08 2.89 -13.60
C GLY A 307 7.66 1.52 -13.25
N GLY A 308 8.42 1.39 -12.16
CA GLY A 308 8.95 0.14 -11.62
C GLY A 308 8.35 -0.25 -10.26
N LYS A 309 7.30 0.46 -9.81
CA LYS A 309 6.62 0.17 -8.54
C LYS A 309 5.91 -1.18 -8.61
N PHE A 310 6.08 -1.97 -7.55
CA PHE A 310 5.41 -3.26 -7.37
C PHE A 310 3.90 -3.09 -7.31
N MET A 311 3.19 -4.00 -7.98
CA MET A 311 1.74 -4.06 -8.02
C MET A 311 1.28 -5.38 -7.43
N VAL A 312 0.44 -5.32 -6.41
CA VAL A 312 -0.18 -6.50 -5.82
C VAL A 312 -1.25 -7.00 -6.78
N SER A 313 -1.10 -8.24 -7.27
CA SER A 313 -2.15 -8.94 -7.99
C SER A 313 -3.20 -9.50 -7.03
N SER A 314 -2.75 -10.09 -5.92
CA SER A 314 -3.59 -10.55 -4.81
C SER A 314 -2.74 -10.66 -3.54
N PHE A 315 -3.35 -10.48 -2.38
CA PHE A 315 -2.70 -10.70 -1.07
C PHE A 315 -2.63 -12.19 -0.67
N SER A 316 -2.87 -13.10 -1.61
CA SER A 316 -2.80 -14.55 -1.37
C SER A 316 -1.37 -15.00 -1.06
N ASP A 317 -0.40 -14.38 -1.71
CA ASP A 317 1.03 -14.61 -1.47
C ASP A 317 1.59 -13.49 -0.57
N PRO A 318 2.38 -13.81 0.47
CA PRO A 318 3.00 -12.81 1.32
C PRO A 318 3.91 -11.86 0.53
N ILE A 319 3.80 -10.56 0.78
CA ILE A 319 4.71 -9.56 0.22
C ILE A 319 6.03 -9.64 0.98
N GLU A 320 7.14 -9.75 0.26
CA GLU A 320 8.48 -9.66 0.85
C GLU A 320 8.90 -8.20 1.01
N LEU A 321 9.41 -7.83 2.19
CA LEU A 321 9.96 -6.49 2.44
C LEU A 321 11.32 -6.33 1.78
N ILE A 322 11.48 -5.25 1.03
CA ILE A 322 12.79 -4.86 0.48
C ILE A 322 13.55 -3.98 1.47
N CYS A 323 14.88 -4.05 1.43
CA CYS A 323 15.72 -3.02 2.03
C CYS A 323 15.96 -1.89 1.02
N PRO A 324 16.14 -0.64 1.47
CA PRO A 324 16.58 0.45 0.61
C PRO A 324 17.88 0.04 -0.13
N PRO A 325 17.94 0.16 -1.47
CA PRO A 325 19.12 -0.20 -2.25
C PRO A 325 20.36 0.59 -1.81
N MET A 326 21.53 -0.04 -1.82
CA MET A 326 22.79 0.62 -1.42
C MET A 326 23.22 1.73 -2.39
N ASP A 327 22.92 1.55 -3.67
CA ASP A 327 23.18 2.51 -4.75
C ASP A 327 22.16 3.65 -4.80
N HIS A 328 20.93 3.41 -4.34
CA HIS A 328 19.89 4.43 -4.18
C HIS A 328 19.14 4.27 -2.84
N PRO A 329 19.71 4.76 -1.72
CA PRO A 329 19.12 4.61 -0.39
C PRO A 329 18.01 5.64 -0.08
N TYR A 330 17.59 6.42 -1.07
CA TYR A 330 16.63 7.51 -0.94
C TYR A 330 15.22 7.07 -1.32
N ILE A 331 14.21 7.74 -0.76
CA ILE A 331 12.81 7.58 -1.16
C ILE A 331 12.66 8.09 -2.59
N TYR A 332 12.06 7.28 -3.46
CA TYR A 332 11.75 7.71 -4.82
C TYR A 332 10.57 8.66 -4.82
N THR A 333 10.82 9.88 -5.27
CA THR A 333 9.87 11.00 -5.17
C THR A 333 9.47 11.59 -6.51
N ARG A 334 10.34 11.60 -7.52
CA ARG A 334 9.98 12.14 -8.84
C ARG A 334 9.18 11.13 -9.69
N PRO A 335 8.22 11.62 -10.50
CA PRO A 335 7.64 10.81 -11.55
C PRO A 335 8.69 10.45 -12.61
N ALA A 336 8.53 9.31 -13.26
CA ALA A 336 9.45 8.85 -14.29
C ALA A 336 9.55 9.93 -15.39
N LYS A 337 10.77 10.31 -15.78
CA LYS A 337 10.96 11.16 -16.96
C LYS A 337 10.35 10.41 -18.16
N ARG A 338 9.34 11.00 -18.81
CA ARG A 338 8.81 10.51 -20.10
C ARG A 338 10.01 10.26 -21.03
N GLY A 339 10.29 9.00 -21.35
CA GLY A 339 11.36 8.60 -22.26
C GLY A 339 12.49 7.74 -21.67
N GLN A 340 12.52 7.47 -20.36
CA GLN A 340 13.39 6.44 -19.79
C GLN A 340 12.56 5.30 -19.20
N ALA A 341 12.07 4.43 -20.08
CA ALA A 341 11.70 3.09 -19.65
C ALA A 341 13.00 2.38 -19.25
N THR A 342 13.24 2.24 -17.94
CA THR A 342 14.22 1.25 -17.47
C THR A 342 13.66 -0.12 -17.81
N ILE A 343 14.36 -0.83 -18.69
CA ILE A 343 14.05 -2.21 -19.03
C ILE A 343 14.03 -3.01 -17.72
N PRO A 344 12.98 -3.80 -17.42
CA PRO A 344 12.99 -4.65 -16.26
C PRO A 344 14.17 -5.62 -16.38
N VAL A 345 15.12 -5.57 -15.45
CA VAL A 345 16.11 -6.63 -15.30
C VAL A 345 15.36 -7.82 -14.74
N VAL A 346 14.86 -8.68 -15.63
CA VAL A 346 14.40 -10.02 -15.27
C VAL A 346 15.63 -10.75 -14.70
N PRO A 347 15.59 -11.26 -13.47
CA PRO A 347 16.65 -12.13 -12.98
C PRO A 347 16.73 -13.32 -13.94
N ARG A 348 17.88 -13.49 -14.61
CA ARG A 348 18.11 -14.70 -15.41
C ARG A 348 17.97 -15.89 -14.47
N SER A 349 16.88 -16.64 -14.62
CA SER A 349 16.80 -17.99 -14.12
C SER A 349 18.03 -18.74 -14.64
N ALA A 350 18.74 -19.40 -13.73
CA ALA A 350 19.87 -20.24 -14.08
C ALA A 350 19.37 -21.33 -15.04
N ILE A 351 19.71 -21.21 -16.31
CA ILE A 351 19.54 -22.28 -17.30
C ILE A 351 20.43 -23.44 -16.82
N PRO A 352 19.91 -24.66 -16.64
CA PRO A 352 20.74 -25.79 -16.31
C PRO A 352 21.66 -26.08 -17.50
N THR A 353 22.96 -25.98 -17.28
CA THR A 353 23.99 -26.34 -18.24
C THR A 353 23.78 -27.79 -18.65
N ARG A 354 23.51 -27.99 -19.95
CA ARG A 354 23.53 -29.30 -20.61
C ARG A 354 24.89 -29.95 -20.33
N ALA A 355 24.91 -31.00 -19.53
CA ALA A 355 26.07 -31.86 -19.41
C ALA A 355 26.31 -32.55 -20.76
N THR A 356 27.34 -32.10 -21.47
CA THR A 356 27.92 -32.80 -22.61
C THR A 356 28.52 -34.12 -22.13
N LEU A 357 27.83 -35.22 -22.41
CA LEU A 357 28.38 -36.56 -22.28
C LEU A 357 29.44 -36.75 -23.38
N LEU A 358 30.71 -36.59 -23.02
CA LEU A 358 31.85 -37.03 -23.81
C LEU A 358 31.99 -38.55 -23.65
N PHE A 359 31.61 -39.30 -24.68
CA PHE A 359 32.00 -40.71 -24.82
C PHE A 359 33.44 -40.78 -25.36
N PRO A 360 34.36 -41.55 -24.74
CA PRO A 360 35.67 -41.77 -25.32
C PRO A 360 35.59 -42.90 -26.37
N LEU A 361 35.96 -42.54 -27.60
CA LEU A 361 36.31 -43.45 -28.70
C LEU A 361 37.61 -44.17 -28.35
N VAL A 362 37.55 -45.48 -28.05
CA VAL A 362 38.72 -46.34 -27.91
C VAL A 362 38.46 -47.70 -28.57
N VAL A 363 39.19 -47.92 -29.67
CA VAL A 363 39.51 -49.16 -30.41
C VAL A 363 38.44 -49.77 -31.34
N LEU A 364 38.57 -49.43 -32.63
CA LEU A 364 38.34 -50.33 -33.77
C LEU A 364 39.72 -50.82 -34.24
N ALA A 365 40.05 -52.09 -34.00
CA ALA A 365 41.14 -52.78 -34.69
C ALA A 365 40.90 -54.31 -34.66
N GLY A 366 40.63 -54.87 -35.84
CA GLY A 366 40.59 -56.31 -36.10
C GLY A 366 39.25 -56.96 -35.75
N ILE A 367 38.60 -57.77 -36.59
CA ILE A 367 39.06 -58.56 -37.73
C ILE A 367 37.82 -58.77 -38.61
N LEU A 368 37.88 -58.29 -39.86
CA LEU A 368 37.02 -58.78 -40.92
C LEU A 368 37.77 -59.93 -41.58
N SER A 369 37.45 -61.16 -41.22
CA SER A 369 37.86 -62.32 -42.01
C SER A 369 37.00 -63.53 -41.67
N TRP A 370 36.63 -64.25 -42.74
CA TRP A 370 35.95 -65.55 -42.79
C TRP A 370 34.44 -65.54 -42.95
N ALA A 371 34.10 -65.35 -44.22
CA ALA A 371 32.96 -65.90 -44.91
C ALA A 371 32.79 -67.43 -44.70
N ILE A 372 31.54 -67.87 -44.84
CA ILE A 372 31.11 -69.19 -45.35
C ILE A 372 31.31 -70.39 -44.39
N THR A 373 30.23 -70.88 -43.79
CA THR A 373 29.66 -72.23 -44.05
C THR A 373 28.55 -72.62 -43.07
N ALA A 374 27.51 -73.25 -43.65
CA ALA A 374 26.67 -74.34 -43.13
C ALA A 374 25.86 -74.13 -41.82
N LEU A 375 24.52 -74.17 -41.86
CA LEU A 375 23.70 -75.40 -41.83
C LEU A 375 24.07 -76.34 -40.66
N ALA A 376 23.22 -76.37 -39.62
CA ALA A 376 22.59 -77.60 -39.12
C ALA A 376 21.70 -77.28 -37.90
N SER A 377 20.49 -77.80 -37.97
CA SER A 377 19.48 -77.87 -36.92
C SER A 377 19.92 -78.72 -35.72
N LEU A 378 19.54 -78.29 -34.52
CA LEU A 378 18.92 -79.09 -33.46
C LEU A 378 18.34 -78.16 -32.38
#